data_AF-A0A5B7HZK1-F1
#
_entry.id   AF-A0A5B7HZK1-F1
#
_cell.length_a   1.000
_cell.length_b   1.000
_cell.length_c   1.000
_cell.angle_alpha   90.00
_cell.angle_beta   90.00
_cell.angle_gamma   90.00
#
_symmetry.space_group_name_H-M   'P 1'
#
loop_
_entity.id
_entity.type
_entity.pdbx_description
1 polymer ?
#
loop_
_entity_poly.entity_id
_entity_poly.type
_entity_poly.pdbx_seq_one_letter_code
_entity_poly.pdbx_strand_id
1 'polypeptide(L)' 'MKSQCLRDIKKFSFSHWMLGILNRLSEEIVAAESVHKFMEKLDKSRYGDRSL' A
#
# COMPACT_ATOMS: atom_id res chain seq x y z
N MET A 1 -3.85 22.00 24.25
CA MET A 1 -2.79 21.64 23.28
C MET A 1 -3.41 20.77 22.19
N LYS A 2 -3.64 21.32 20.99
CA LYS A 2 -4.18 20.56 19.84
C LYS A 2 -3.36 20.87 18.58
N SER A 3 -2.08 20.51 18.59
CA SER A 3 -1.18 20.73 17.45
C SER A 3 -0.16 19.59 17.30
N GLN A 4 -0.67 18.35 17.20
CA GLN A 4 0.18 17.17 17.00
C GLN A 4 -0.28 16.29 15.83
N CYS A 5 -0.94 16.85 14.80
CA CYS A 5 -1.40 16.04 13.66
C CYS A 5 -1.17 16.69 12.27
N LEU A 6 -0.37 17.75 12.17
CA LEU A 6 -0.13 18.46 10.89
C LEU A 6 1.32 18.41 10.40
N ARG A 7 2.24 17.73 11.10
CA ARG A 7 3.68 17.78 10.76
C ARG A 7 4.15 16.68 9.81
N ASP A 8 3.38 15.61 9.60
CA ASP A 8 3.88 14.44 8.86
C ASP A 8 3.26 14.24 7.46
N ILE A 9 2.31 15.07 7.04
CA ILE A 9 1.73 14.97 5.68
C ILE A 9 2.82 15.19 4.62
N LYS A 10 3.76 16.10 4.87
CA LYS A 10 4.91 16.32 3.96
C LYS A 10 5.92 15.16 3.99
N LYS A 11 5.90 14.32 5.03
CA LYS A 11 6.82 13.17 5.20
C LYS A 11 6.35 11.95 4.41
N PHE A 12 5.08 11.90 4.05
CA PHE A 12 4.45 10.88 3.22
C PHE A 12 4.19 11.39 1.79
N SER A 13 5.10 12.21 1.24
CA SER A 13 5.06 12.60 -0.16
C SER A 13 5.43 11.40 -1.02
N PHE A 14 4.47 10.50 -1.22
CA PHE A 14 4.58 9.46 -2.20
C PHE A 14 4.68 10.11 -3.58
N SER A 15 5.67 9.68 -4.36
CA SER A 15 5.80 10.15 -5.72
C SER A 15 4.50 9.87 -6.47
N HIS A 16 4.13 10.78 -7.37
CA HIS A 16 2.92 10.61 -8.20
C HIS A 16 2.94 9.26 -8.94
N TRP A 17 4.13 8.79 -9.32
CA TRP A 17 4.33 7.46 -9.88
C TRP A 17 3.90 6.33 -8.94
N MET A 18 4.27 6.41 -7.66
CA MET A 18 3.93 5.38 -6.68
C MET A 18 2.43 5.36 -6.35
N LEU A 19 1.78 6.53 -6.30
CA LEU A 19 0.32 6.61 -6.23
C LEU A 19 -0.32 5.98 -7.47
N GLY A 20 0.21 6.21 -8.67
CA GLY A 20 -0.28 5.59 -9.90
C GLY A 20 -0.14 4.07 -9.91
N ILE A 21 0.89 3.51 -9.25
CA ILE A 21 1.04 2.07 -9.06
C ILE A 21 0.00 1.55 -8.06
N LEU A 22 -0.15 2.20 -6.90
CA LEU A 22 -1.11 1.78 -5.87
C LEU A 22 -2.55 1.83 -6.39
N ASN A 23 -2.90 2.84 -7.19
CA ASN A 23 -4.23 2.99 -7.77
C ASN A 23 -4.56 1.91 -8.82
N ARG A 24 -3.56 1.15 -9.28
CA ARG A 24 -3.74 -0.01 -10.17
C ARG A 24 -3.86 -1.33 -9.39
N LEU A 25 -3.61 -1.33 -8.09
CA LEU A 25 -3.78 -2.50 -7.23
C LEU A 25 -5.21 -2.53 -6.68
N SER A 26 -5.65 -3.72 -6.27
CA SER A 26 -6.92 -3.86 -5.54
C SER A 26 -6.82 -3.22 -4.16
N GLU A 27 -7.90 -2.59 -3.69
CA GLU A 27 -8.02 -2.02 -2.34
C GLU A 27 -7.67 -3.05 -1.26
N GLU A 28 -7.95 -4.33 -1.49
CA GLU A 28 -7.63 -5.41 -0.56
C GLU A 28 -6.12 -5.63 -0.39
N ILE A 29 -5.34 -5.37 -1.45
CA ILE A 29 -3.86 -5.45 -1.42
C ILE A 29 -3.33 -4.23 -0.67
N VAL A 30 -3.84 -3.04 -1.00
CA VAL A 30 -3.39 -1.77 -0.42
C VAL A 30 -3.74 -1.66 1.08
N ALA A 31 -4.89 -2.18 1.48
CA ALA A 31 -5.37 -2.18 2.87
C ALA A 31 -4.72 -3.26 3.75
N ALA A 32 -3.68 -3.95 3.28
CA ALA A 32 -2.99 -4.96 4.06
C ALA A 32 -2.37 -4.35 5.34
N GLU A 33 -2.67 -4.98 6.47
CA GLU A 33 -2.25 -4.55 7.81
C GLU A 33 -0.73 -4.58 8.03
N SER A 34 0.00 -5.38 7.24
CA SER A 34 1.45 -5.50 7.32
C SER A 34 2.09 -5.58 5.95
N VAL A 35 3.36 -5.17 5.87
CA VAL A 35 4.17 -5.27 4.64
C VAL A 35 4.27 -6.72 4.16
N HIS A 36 4.31 -7.69 5.08
CA HIS A 36 4.34 -9.11 4.72
C HIS A 36 3.04 -9.55 4.03
N LYS A 37 1.88 -9.23 4.63
CA LYS A 37 0.56 -9.50 4.05
C LYS A 37 0.36 -8.76 2.72
N PHE A 38 0.88 -7.53 2.60
CA PHE A 38 0.87 -6.76 1.37
C PHE A 38 1.61 -7.51 0.26
N MET A 39 2.83 -7.98 0.54
CA MET A 39 3.64 -8.73 -0.41
C MET A 39 3.01 -10.06 -0.82
N GLU A 40 2.43 -10.82 0.11
CA GLU A 40 1.69 -12.06 -0.22
C GLU A 40 0.50 -11.80 -1.15
N LYS A 41 -0.32 -10.78 -0.85
CA LYS A 41 -1.48 -10.43 -1.67
C LYS A 41 -1.06 -9.89 -3.05
N LEU A 42 0.02 -9.12 -3.10
CA LEU A 42 0.61 -8.63 -4.35
C LEU A 42 1.12 -9.80 -5.21
N ASP A 43 1.82 -10.76 -4.61
CA ASP A 43 2.33 -11.95 -5.31
C ASP A 43 1.18 -12.81 -5.88
N LYS A 44 0.16 -13.09 -5.05
CA LYS A 44 -1.07 -13.79 -5.47
C LYS A 44 -1.79 -13.07 -6.61
N SER A 45 -1.84 -11.74 -6.59
CA SER A 45 -2.47 -10.97 -7.68
C SER A 45 -1.72 -11.05 -9.02
N ARG A 46 -0.40 -11.29 -8.97
CA ARG A 46 0.46 -11.34 -10.16
C ARG A 46 0.55 -12.73 -10.77
N TYR A 47 0.59 -13.76 -9.92
CA TYR A 47 0.83 -15.13 -10.35
C TYR A 47 -0.37 -16.06 -10.16
N GLY A 48 -1.49 -15.55 -9.62
CA GLY A 48 -2.62 -16.36 -9.20
C GLY A 48 -2.35 -17.05 -7.85
N ASP A 49 -3.32 -17.82 -7.36
CA ASP A 49 -3.11 -18.67 -6.19
C ASP A 49 -2.11 -19.77 -6.57
N ARG A 50 -0.83 -19.55 -6.30
CA ARG A 50 0.23 -20.55 -6.51
C ARG A 50 0.23 -21.60 -5.39
N SER A 51 -0.96 -21.95 -4.90
CA SER A 51 -1.19 -23.15 -4.12
C SER A 51 -1.03 -24.33 -5.07
N LEU A 52 0.17 -24.93 -5.07
CA LEU A 52 0.40 -26.27 -5.62
C LEU A 52 -0.43 -27.29 -4.85
#